data_AF-A0A5E4DD78-F1
#
_entry.id   AF-A0A5E4DD78-F1
#
_cell.length_a   1.000
_cell.length_b   1.000
_cell.length_c   1.000
_cell.angle_alpha   90.00
_cell.angle_beta   90.00
_cell.angle_gamma   90.00
#
_symmetry.space_group_name_H-M   'P 1'
#
loop_
_entity.id
_entity.type
_entity.pdbx_description
1 polymer ?
#
loop_
_entity_poly.entity_id
_entity_poly.type
_entity_poly.pdbx_seq_one_letter_code
_entity_poly.pdbx_strand_id
1 'polypeptide(L)' 'MEDKTSRFTCKGKSIYHFMGVSSFSQYTVVSDVNLAKIDDDANLERVCLIGCGFSSGYGAAINTAK' A
#
# COMPACT_ATOMS: atom_id res chain seq x y z
N MET A 1 3.23 -5.57 -11.14
CA MET A 1 2.03 -5.21 -11.93
C MET A 1 1.50 -6.47 -12.60
N GLU A 2 0.21 -6.51 -12.93
CA GLU A 2 -0.44 -7.68 -13.57
C GLU A 2 0.19 -8.04 -14.91
N ASP A 3 0.65 -7.03 -15.66
CA ASP A 3 1.37 -7.18 -16.92
C ASP A 3 2.83 -7.66 -16.77
N LYS A 4 3.25 -8.03 -15.56
CA LYS A 4 4.60 -8.50 -15.21
C LYS A 4 5.73 -7.50 -15.49
N THR A 5 5.43 -6.22 -15.70
CA THR A 5 6.44 -5.18 -15.88
C THR A 5 6.55 -4.28 -14.65
N SER A 6 7.67 -3.54 -14.54
CA SER A 6 7.87 -2.55 -13.48
C SER A 6 7.43 -1.16 -13.91
N ARG A 7 7.19 -0.28 -12.93
CA ARG A 7 6.97 1.16 -13.10
C ARG A 7 8.13 1.98 -12.54
N PHE A 8 9.15 1.31 -12.01
CA PHE A 8 10.33 1.95 -11.43
C PHE A 8 11.57 1.66 -12.26
N THR A 9 12.31 2.72 -12.57
CA THR A 9 13.66 2.65 -13.13
C THR A 9 14.57 3.51 -12.27
N CYS A 10 15.75 3.01 -11.94
CA CYS A 10 16.79 3.79 -11.27
C CYS A 10 18.13 3.51 -11.95
N LYS A 11 18.80 4.57 -12.41
CA LYS A 11 20.10 4.48 -13.11
C LYS A 11 20.08 3.49 -14.28
N GLY A 12 19.00 3.53 -15.08
CA GLY A 12 18.82 2.65 -16.24
C GLY A 12 18.51 1.19 -15.93
N LYS A 13 18.29 0.83 -14.66
CA LYS A 13 17.90 -0.52 -14.24
C LYS A 13 16.46 -0.54 -13.74
N SER A 14 15.71 -1.54 -14.17
CA SER A 14 14.37 -1.82 -13.65
C SER A 14 14.47 -2.21 -12.17
N ILE A 15 13.62 -1.61 -11.33
CA ILE A 15 13.54 -1.91 -9.90
C ILE A 15 12.22 -2.63 -9.63
N TYR A 16 12.24 -3.68 -8.81
CA TYR A 16 11.02 -4.42 -8.47
C TYR A 16 10.05 -3.60 -7.62
N HIS A 17 8.76 -3.92 -7.77
CA HIS A 17 7.74 -3.52 -6.82
C HIS A 17 7.77 -4.42 -5.59
N PHE A 18 7.43 -3.88 -4.42
CA PHE A 18 7.31 -4.63 -3.17
C PHE A 18 5.85 -4.70 -2.71
N MET A 19 5.34 -5.92 -2.55
CA MET A 19 3.97 -6.23 -2.11
C MET A 19 2.87 -5.43 -2.84
N GLY A 20 3.11 -5.03 -4.09
CA GLY A 20 2.13 -4.28 -4.88
C GLY A 20 1.84 -2.84 -4.42
N VAL A 21 2.64 -2.27 -3.51
CA VAL A 21 2.46 -0.91 -2.97
C VAL A 21 3.70 -0.04 -3.19
N SER A 22 4.89 -0.52 -2.79
CA SER A 22 6.17 0.19 -2.94
C SER A 22 6.14 1.65 -2.44
N SER A 23 5.72 1.86 -1.18
CA SER A 23 5.45 3.20 -0.62
C SER A 23 6.69 4.07 -0.32
N PHE A 24 7.90 3.53 -0.44
CA PHE A 24 9.15 4.28 -0.21
C PHE A 24 9.62 5.02 -1.47
N SER A 25 8.71 5.76 -2.08
CA SER A 25 8.94 6.63 -3.23
C SER A 25 7.91 7.77 -3.17
N GLN A 26 8.29 8.98 -3.60
CA GLN A 26 7.37 10.12 -3.65
C GLN A 26 6.13 9.85 -4.52
N TYR A 27 6.30 9.00 -5.54
CA TYR A 27 5.22 8.53 -6.41
C TYR A 27 5.32 7.01 -6.55
N THR A 28 4.16 6.35 -6.56
CA THR A 28 4.05 4.92 -6.83
C THR A 28 2.89 4.67 -7.78
N VAL A 29 2.92 3.51 -8.44
CA VAL A 29 1.83 3.03 -9.30
C VAL A 29 1.38 1.70 -8.73
N VAL A 30 0.09 1.57 -8.43
CA VAL A 30 -0.51 0.37 -7.86
C VAL A 30 -1.64 -0.13 -8.76
N SER A 31 -2.04 -1.39 -8.60
CA SER A 31 -3.30 -1.87 -9.20
C SER A 31 -4.49 -1.28 -8.45
N ASP A 32 -5.62 -1.08 -9.13
CA ASP A 32 -6.85 -0.55 -8.53
C ASP A 32 -7.40 -1.45 -7.41
N VAL A 33 -7.16 -2.76 -7.48
CA VAL A 33 -7.50 -3.74 -6.44
C VAL A 33 -6.67 -3.60 -5.15
N ASN A 34 -5.57 -2.82 -5.17
CA ASN A 34 -4.68 -2.61 -4.02
C ASN A 34 -4.91 -1.26 -3.32
N LEU A 35 -5.94 -0.51 -3.68
CA LEU A 35 -6.27 0.78 -3.08
C LEU A 35 -7.75 0.91 -2.74
N ALA A 36 -8.07 1.85 -1.86
CA ALA A 36 -9.43 2.25 -1.57
C ALA A 36 -9.48 3.77 -1.38
N LYS A 37 -10.50 4.45 -1.93
CA LYS A 37 -10.74 5.85 -1.61
C LYS A 37 -11.17 5.96 -0.14
N ILE A 38 -10.60 6.93 0.57
CA ILE A 38 -10.96 7.27 1.95
C ILE A 38 -11.58 8.68 2.00
N ASP A 39 -11.97 9.09 3.20
CA ASP A 39 -12.50 10.43 3.49
C ASP A 39 -11.53 11.54 3.04
N ASP A 40 -12.08 12.59 2.42
CA ASP A 40 -11.31 13.70 1.86
C ASP A 40 -10.69 14.60 2.99
N ASP A 41 -11.21 14.55 4.23
CA ASP A 41 -10.73 15.29 5.40
C ASP A 41 -9.76 14.48 6.31
N ALA A 42 -9.39 13.26 5.90
CA ALA A 42 -8.53 12.39 6.68
C ALA A 42 -7.09 12.93 6.85
N ASN A 43 -6.56 12.94 8.08
CA ASN A 43 -5.14 13.27 8.32
C ASN A 43 -4.22 12.12 7.84
N LEU A 44 -3.64 12.27 6.66
CA LEU A 44 -2.81 11.27 6.00
C LEU A 44 -1.57 10.84 6.82
N GLU A 45 -1.04 11.72 7.69
CA GLU A 45 0.10 11.38 8.57
C GLU A 45 -0.27 10.38 9.66
N ARG A 46 -1.56 10.19 9.93
CA ARG A 46 -2.09 9.27 10.94
C ARG A 46 -2.74 8.05 10.31
N VAL A 47 -3.60 8.25 9.30
CA VAL A 47 -4.37 7.13 8.71
C VAL A 47 -3.48 6.15 7.93
N CYS A 48 -2.24 6.52 7.61
CA CYS A 48 -1.27 5.63 6.98
C CYS A 48 -1.09 4.28 7.73
N LEU A 49 -1.31 4.26 9.05
CA LEU A 49 -1.25 3.05 9.88
C LEU A 49 -2.31 2.00 9.51
N ILE A 50 -3.45 2.44 8.97
CA ILE A 50 -4.53 1.57 8.47
C ILE A 50 -4.06 0.73 7.27
N GLY A 51 -3.03 1.18 6.54
CA GLY A 51 -2.50 0.48 5.37
C GLY A 51 -1.89 -0.90 5.66
N CYS A 52 -1.58 -1.24 6.93
CA CYS A 52 -1.08 -2.57 7.28
C CYS A 52 -1.32 -2.92 8.76
N GLY A 53 -0.48 -2.40 9.65
CA GLY A 53 -0.32 -2.91 11.01
C GLY A 53 -1.55 -2.74 11.89
N PHE A 54 -2.16 -1.55 11.89
CA PHE A 54 -3.34 -1.27 12.70
C PHE A 54 -4.52 -2.17 12.31
N SER A 55 -4.86 -2.19 11.02
CA SER A 55 -6.01 -2.96 10.51
C SER A 55 -5.87 -4.45 10.76
N SER A 56 -4.66 -4.99 10.56
CA SER A 56 -4.39 -6.42 10.79
C SER A 56 -4.53 -6.79 12.27
N GLY A 57 -3.91 -6.01 13.17
CA GLY A 57 -3.96 -6.27 14.61
C GLY A 57 -5.35 -6.08 15.20
N TYR A 58 -6.00 -4.96 14.86
CA TYR A 58 -7.36 -4.66 15.32
C TYR A 58 -8.37 -5.69 14.79
N GLY A 59 -8.29 -6.03 13.51
CA GLY A 59 -9.15 -7.04 12.89
C GLY A 59 -8.96 -8.42 13.49
N ALA A 60 -7.72 -8.83 13.80
CA ALA A 60 -7.45 -10.12 14.45
C ALA A 60 -8.10 -10.21 15.84
N ALA A 61 -8.00 -9.14 16.65
CA ALA A 61 -8.61 -9.10 17.98
C ALA A 61 -10.15 -9.19 17.92
N ILE A 62 -10.79 -8.43 17.03
CA ILE A 62 -12.25 -8.39 16.96
C ILE A 62 -12.84 -9.61 16.26
N ASN A 63 -12.22 -10.05 15.17
CA ASN A 63 -12.83 -11.04 14.28
C ASN A 63 -12.38 -12.48 14.56
N THR A 64 -11.28 -12.67 15.30
CA THR A 64 -10.67 -14.00 15.46
C THR A 64 -10.44 -14.38 16.92
N ALA A 65 -9.94 -13.46 17.75
CA ALA A 65 -9.74 -13.73 19.17
C ALA A 65 -11.08 -13.74 19.92
N LYS A 66 -11.70 -14.92 20.01
CA LYS A 66 -12.83 -15.19 20.92
C LYS A 66 -12.32 -15.59 22.30
#